data_AF-E3S849-F1
#
_entry.id   AF-E3S849-F1
#
_cell.length_a   1.000
_cell.length_b   1.000
_cell.length_c   1.000
_cell.angle_alpha   90.00
_cell.angle_beta   90.00
_cell.angle_gamma   90.00
#
_symmetry.space_group_name_H-M   'P 1'
#
loop_
_entity.id
_entity.type
_entity.pdbx_description
1 polymer ?
#
loop_
_entity_poly.entity_id
_entity_poly.type
_entity_poly.pdbx_seq_one_letter_code
_entity_poly.pdbx_strand_id
1 'polypeptide(L)'
;MGSLHDSRIHKWFATSPPVAWTVRQLRELLIGSLKQGPVPQHVAFVMDGNRRFARNHHIETVEGHNLGFESLARILEVCYKTGVKVVTIYAFSIENFKRSKHEVDALMSMAKVKLQQLAEHGALLDRYGASVRVLGQRELISPDVLMAVDKAVAMTAHNKKAVLNVCFPYTSRHEITTAVMKTVETYSTPIHNLTTPSKRTFSESHITQHIRKQMLEEDTEGGAELPESRSASPSSKEPTGADDGRSSSTSTVINPSEKDDVQNGPTFLDPESISAQTLNDNMMTADAPPLDLLVRTSGVERLSDFMLWQAHENTSIVFLKCLWPEFDLWQLLPVLVEWQWQQKKLQEEQQRVRGRSKVE
;
A
#
# COMPACT_ATOMS: atom_id res chain seq x y z
N MET A 1 -33.64 -42.24 -26.50
CA MET A 1 -33.66 -42.39 -25.02
C MET A 1 -32.28 -42.44 -24.34
N GLY A 2 -31.13 -42.43 -25.04
CA GLY A 2 -29.80 -42.58 -24.38
C GLY A 2 -29.23 -41.36 -23.62
N SER A 3 -29.39 -40.14 -24.15
CA SER A 3 -28.67 -38.93 -23.69
C SER A 3 -28.89 -38.53 -22.21
N LEU A 4 -30.09 -38.77 -21.66
CA LEU A 4 -30.40 -38.43 -20.26
C LEU A 4 -29.89 -39.47 -19.24
N HIS A 5 -29.52 -40.67 -19.69
CA HIS A 5 -28.98 -41.71 -18.82
C HIS A 5 -27.45 -41.59 -18.73
N ASP A 6 -26.77 -41.39 -19.86
CA ASP A 6 -25.32 -41.13 -19.91
C ASP A 6 -24.95 -39.90 -19.07
N SER A 7 -25.66 -38.78 -19.22
CA SER A 7 -25.39 -37.57 -18.44
C SER A 7 -25.56 -37.77 -16.93
N ARG A 8 -26.46 -38.67 -16.49
CA ARG A 8 -26.61 -39.04 -15.07
C ARG A 8 -25.50 -39.97 -14.60
N ILE A 9 -25.12 -40.97 -15.39
CA ILE A 9 -24.01 -41.89 -15.06
C ILE A 9 -22.68 -41.14 -15.02
N HIS A 10 -22.37 -40.31 -16.02
CA HIS A 10 -21.17 -39.47 -16.04
C HIS A 10 -21.15 -38.49 -14.87
N LYS A 11 -22.28 -37.85 -14.52
CA LYS A 11 -22.35 -36.96 -13.36
C LYS A 11 -22.15 -37.73 -12.05
N TRP A 12 -22.78 -38.89 -11.88
CA TRP A 12 -22.60 -39.77 -10.72
C TRP A 12 -21.16 -40.24 -10.58
N PHE A 13 -20.53 -40.68 -11.67
CA PHE A 13 -19.14 -41.14 -11.72
C PHE A 13 -18.16 -39.99 -11.44
N ALA A 14 -18.40 -38.79 -11.98
CA ALA A 14 -17.63 -37.59 -11.67
C ALA A 14 -17.76 -37.16 -10.20
N THR A 15 -18.92 -37.37 -9.58
CA THR A 15 -19.13 -37.15 -8.13
C THR A 15 -18.69 -38.33 -7.25
N SER A 16 -18.20 -39.44 -7.82
CA SER A 16 -17.78 -40.58 -7.02
C SER A 16 -16.58 -40.21 -6.13
N PRO A 17 -16.52 -40.69 -4.87
CA PRO A 17 -15.44 -40.32 -3.95
C PRO A 17 -14.01 -40.54 -4.50
N PRO A 18 -13.71 -41.62 -5.26
CA PRO A 18 -12.38 -41.78 -5.87
C PRO A 18 -12.08 -40.74 -6.94
N VAL A 19 -13.05 -40.37 -7.78
CA VAL A 19 -12.84 -39.35 -8.84
C VAL A 19 -12.72 -37.96 -8.22
N ALA A 20 -13.59 -37.61 -7.26
CA ALA A 20 -13.48 -36.36 -6.52
C ALA A 20 -12.14 -36.23 -5.77
N TRP A 21 -11.66 -37.33 -5.16
CA TRP A 21 -10.32 -37.39 -4.57
C TRP A 21 -9.23 -37.18 -5.61
N THR A 22 -9.31 -37.85 -6.77
CA THR A 22 -8.31 -37.76 -7.85
C THR A 22 -8.23 -36.34 -8.42
N VAL A 23 -9.37 -35.71 -8.68
CA VAL A 23 -9.45 -34.31 -9.14
C VAL A 23 -8.86 -33.36 -8.09
N ARG A 24 -9.09 -33.62 -6.80
CA ARG A 24 -8.45 -32.86 -5.71
C ARG A 24 -6.92 -33.04 -5.69
N GLN A 25 -6.40 -34.27 -5.82
CA GLN A 25 -4.95 -34.50 -5.89
C GLN A 25 -4.32 -33.80 -7.09
N LEU A 26 -4.96 -33.89 -8.27
CA LEU A 26 -4.52 -33.17 -9.47
C LEU A 26 -4.50 -31.64 -9.24
N ARG A 27 -5.54 -31.09 -8.60
CA ARG A 27 -5.61 -29.67 -8.23
C ARG A 27 -4.45 -29.26 -7.31
N GLU A 28 -4.17 -30.00 -6.25
CA GLU A 28 -3.05 -29.67 -5.34
C GLU A 28 -1.69 -29.83 -6.05
N LEU A 29 -1.52 -30.83 -6.92
CA LEU A 29 -0.29 -31.05 -7.69
C LEU A 29 -0.03 -29.93 -8.72
N LEU A 30 -1.07 -29.44 -9.40
CA LEU A 30 -0.97 -28.31 -10.34
C LEU A 30 -0.62 -27.01 -9.60
N ILE A 31 -1.27 -26.74 -8.45
CA ILE A 31 -0.96 -25.59 -7.59
C ILE A 31 0.47 -25.68 -7.05
N GLY A 32 0.91 -26.87 -6.63
CA GLY A 32 2.30 -27.13 -6.20
C GLY A 32 3.31 -26.93 -7.32
N SER A 33 2.96 -27.29 -8.56
CA SER A 33 3.82 -27.10 -9.73
C SER A 33 3.96 -25.62 -10.11
N LEU A 34 2.87 -24.85 -10.09
CA LEU A 34 2.90 -23.39 -10.29
C LEU A 34 3.85 -22.70 -9.31
N LYS A 35 3.89 -23.15 -8.05
CA LYS A 35 4.77 -22.59 -7.01
C LYS A 35 6.28 -22.79 -7.27
N GLN A 36 6.67 -23.68 -8.17
CA GLN A 36 8.07 -23.90 -8.54
C GLN A 36 8.60 -22.88 -9.58
N GLY A 37 7.70 -22.15 -10.25
CA GLY A 37 8.05 -21.02 -11.12
C GLY A 37 8.08 -19.68 -10.37
N PRO A 38 8.32 -18.56 -11.06
CA PRO A 38 8.09 -17.23 -10.47
C PRO A 38 6.60 -17.09 -10.12
N VAL A 39 6.26 -16.43 -9.01
CA VAL A 39 4.86 -16.24 -8.60
C VAL A 39 4.58 -14.74 -8.48
N PRO A 40 3.47 -14.22 -9.04
CA PRO A 40 3.12 -12.82 -8.86
C PRO A 40 2.92 -12.53 -7.37
N GLN A 41 3.59 -11.51 -6.86
CA GLN A 41 3.46 -11.07 -5.48
C GLN A 41 2.14 -10.33 -5.26
N HIS A 42 1.67 -9.58 -6.25
CA HIS A 42 0.41 -8.86 -6.21
C HIS A 42 -0.47 -9.18 -7.43
N VAL A 43 -1.68 -9.70 -7.19
CA VAL A 43 -2.68 -9.97 -8.24
C VAL A 43 -3.96 -9.17 -7.97
N ALA A 44 -4.51 -8.52 -8.99
CA ALA A 44 -5.77 -7.79 -8.90
C ALA A 44 -6.89 -8.41 -9.77
N PHE A 45 -8.13 -8.41 -9.27
CA PHE A 45 -9.30 -8.99 -9.95
C PHE A 45 -10.45 -8.00 -10.12
N VAL A 46 -10.88 -7.80 -11.37
CA VAL A 46 -12.15 -7.12 -11.71
C VAL A 46 -13.22 -8.19 -11.91
N MET A 47 -14.04 -8.39 -10.88
CA MET A 47 -15.01 -9.49 -10.72
C MET A 47 -16.32 -9.26 -11.52
N ASP A 48 -16.21 -9.04 -12.83
CA ASP A 48 -17.33 -8.67 -13.70
C ASP A 48 -18.11 -9.90 -14.24
N GLY A 49 -19.39 -9.70 -14.54
CA GLY A 49 -20.26 -10.70 -15.15
C GLY A 49 -21.37 -11.26 -14.25
N ASN A 50 -21.37 -11.04 -12.93
CA ASN A 50 -22.34 -11.61 -11.97
C ASN A 50 -23.81 -11.44 -12.41
N ARG A 51 -24.20 -10.20 -12.78
CA ARG A 51 -25.56 -9.89 -13.28
C ARG A 51 -25.88 -10.49 -14.65
N ARG A 52 -24.86 -10.74 -15.48
CA ARG A 52 -25.02 -11.42 -16.78
C ARG A 52 -25.24 -12.91 -16.56
N PHE A 53 -24.47 -13.52 -15.67
CA PHE A 53 -24.60 -14.91 -15.25
C PHE A 53 -26.00 -15.17 -14.68
N ALA A 54 -26.46 -14.33 -13.75
CA ALA A 54 -27.80 -14.45 -13.16
C ALA A 54 -28.91 -14.51 -14.22
N ARG A 55 -28.89 -13.58 -15.18
CA ARG A 55 -29.87 -13.54 -16.28
C ARG A 55 -29.76 -14.74 -17.22
N ASN A 56 -28.55 -15.16 -17.58
CA ASN A 56 -28.33 -16.34 -18.43
C ASN A 56 -28.87 -17.63 -17.77
N HIS A 57 -28.72 -17.76 -16.45
CA HIS A 57 -29.17 -18.91 -15.67
C HIS A 57 -30.59 -18.78 -15.10
N HIS A 58 -31.32 -17.70 -15.41
CA HIS A 58 -32.68 -17.44 -14.95
C HIS A 58 -32.82 -17.44 -13.41
N ILE A 59 -31.78 -16.97 -12.71
CA ILE A 59 -31.74 -16.80 -11.25
C ILE A 59 -31.73 -15.31 -10.88
N GLU A 60 -32.01 -15.02 -9.60
CA GLU A 60 -31.97 -13.63 -9.11
C GLU A 60 -30.57 -13.02 -9.18
N THR A 61 -30.53 -11.69 -9.33
CA THR A 61 -29.26 -10.94 -9.42
C THR A 61 -28.42 -11.11 -8.16
N VAL A 62 -29.05 -11.12 -6.97
CA VAL A 62 -28.38 -11.33 -5.68
C VAL A 62 -27.70 -12.70 -5.65
N GLU A 63 -28.33 -13.73 -6.18
CA GLU A 63 -27.76 -15.08 -6.21
C GLU A 63 -26.57 -15.21 -7.17
N GLY A 64 -26.62 -14.52 -8.31
CA GLY A 64 -25.45 -14.38 -9.18
C GLY A 64 -24.25 -13.69 -8.48
N HIS A 65 -24.50 -12.81 -7.51
CA HIS A 65 -23.45 -12.23 -6.68
C HIS A 65 -23.00 -13.16 -5.53
N ASN A 66 -23.88 -13.98 -4.94
CA ASN A 66 -23.52 -15.03 -3.99
C ASN A 66 -22.56 -16.05 -4.62
N LEU A 67 -22.89 -16.57 -5.81
CA LEU A 67 -22.03 -17.49 -6.55
C LEU A 67 -20.70 -16.83 -6.95
N GLY A 68 -20.71 -15.53 -7.26
CA GLY A 68 -19.50 -14.74 -7.45
C GLY A 68 -18.60 -14.69 -6.19
N PHE A 69 -19.18 -14.60 -4.99
CA PHE A 69 -18.41 -14.69 -3.75
C PHE A 69 -17.81 -16.08 -3.54
N GLU A 70 -18.47 -17.16 -3.96
CA GLU A 70 -17.87 -18.50 -3.91
C GLU A 70 -16.68 -18.63 -4.87
N SER A 71 -16.78 -18.08 -6.08
CA SER A 71 -15.63 -17.99 -7.01
C SER A 71 -14.47 -17.24 -6.37
N LEU A 72 -14.73 -16.10 -5.71
CA LEU A 72 -13.72 -15.36 -4.97
C LEU A 72 -13.03 -16.24 -3.92
N ALA A 73 -13.78 -16.98 -3.10
CA ALA A 73 -13.19 -17.85 -2.09
C ALA A 73 -12.31 -18.96 -2.70
N ARG A 74 -12.74 -19.56 -3.83
CA ARG A 74 -11.95 -20.57 -4.57
C ARG A 74 -10.66 -19.99 -5.15
N ILE A 75 -10.72 -18.79 -5.74
CA ILE A 75 -9.57 -18.11 -6.36
C ILE A 75 -8.57 -17.64 -5.30
N LEU A 76 -9.03 -17.07 -4.19
CA LEU A 76 -8.18 -16.68 -3.07
C LEU A 76 -7.43 -17.88 -2.47
N GLU A 77 -8.08 -19.04 -2.31
CA GLU A 77 -7.41 -20.29 -1.93
C GLU A 77 -6.26 -20.64 -2.91
N VAL A 78 -6.49 -20.53 -4.22
CA VAL A 78 -5.44 -20.81 -5.22
C VAL A 78 -4.30 -19.82 -5.09
N CYS A 79 -4.57 -18.51 -5.05
CA CYS A 79 -3.55 -17.46 -4.92
C CYS A 79 -2.68 -17.63 -3.66
N TYR A 80 -3.30 -17.89 -2.50
CA TYR A 80 -2.52 -18.06 -1.26
C TYR A 80 -1.74 -19.38 -1.21
N LYS A 81 -2.24 -20.45 -1.85
CA LYS A 81 -1.49 -21.71 -1.98
C LYS A 81 -0.31 -21.61 -2.95
N THR A 82 -0.46 -20.91 -4.08
CA THR A 82 0.67 -20.67 -5.00
C THR A 82 1.72 -19.73 -4.39
N GLY A 83 1.32 -18.82 -3.50
CA GLY A 83 2.21 -17.98 -2.70
C GLY A 83 2.09 -16.48 -2.94
N VAL A 84 1.02 -16.04 -3.63
CA VAL A 84 0.70 -14.62 -3.83
C VAL A 84 0.59 -13.92 -2.48
N LYS A 85 1.22 -12.74 -2.35
CA LYS A 85 1.29 -11.98 -1.09
C LYS A 85 0.12 -11.03 -0.93
N VAL A 86 -0.30 -10.38 -2.00
CA VAL A 86 -1.41 -9.41 -1.99
C VAL A 86 -2.40 -9.77 -3.08
N VAL A 87 -3.67 -9.91 -2.71
CA VAL A 87 -4.77 -9.99 -3.67
C VAL A 87 -5.63 -8.75 -3.51
N THR A 88 -5.89 -8.03 -4.61
CA THR A 88 -6.74 -6.83 -4.62
C THR A 88 -8.00 -7.08 -5.46
N ILE A 89 -9.19 -6.84 -4.91
CA ILE A 89 -10.45 -7.16 -5.59
C ILE A 89 -11.33 -5.92 -5.77
N TYR A 90 -11.89 -5.74 -6.96
CA TYR A 90 -12.85 -4.67 -7.23
C TYR A 90 -14.25 -5.11 -6.80
N ALA A 91 -14.62 -4.81 -5.56
CA ALA A 91 -15.91 -5.23 -4.99
C ALA A 91 -17.05 -4.25 -5.32
N PHE A 92 -16.80 -2.94 -5.20
CA PHE A 92 -17.80 -1.91 -5.53
C PHE A 92 -17.14 -0.61 -5.97
N SER A 93 -17.60 -0.04 -7.07
CA SER A 93 -17.12 1.24 -7.58
C SER A 93 -17.94 2.41 -7.05
N ILE A 94 -17.34 3.59 -6.87
CA ILE A 94 -18.11 4.83 -6.60
C ILE A 94 -19.14 5.08 -7.73
N GLU A 95 -18.80 4.73 -8.96
CA GLU A 95 -19.71 4.77 -10.12
C GLU A 95 -20.94 3.85 -9.97
N ASN A 96 -20.93 2.89 -9.04
CA ASN A 96 -22.07 1.99 -8.81
C ASN A 96 -23.16 2.60 -7.93
N PHE A 97 -22.93 3.75 -7.27
CA PHE A 97 -24.00 4.54 -6.64
C PHE A 97 -25.01 5.12 -7.65
N LYS A 98 -24.68 5.14 -8.95
CA LYS A 98 -25.60 5.52 -10.04
C LYS A 98 -26.65 4.45 -10.37
N ARG A 99 -26.62 3.28 -9.70
CA ARG A 99 -27.64 2.22 -9.85
C ARG A 99 -28.86 2.51 -8.97
N SER A 100 -29.90 1.69 -9.06
CA SER A 100 -31.09 1.87 -8.21
C SER A 100 -30.74 1.70 -6.74
N LYS A 101 -31.41 2.46 -5.87
CA LYS A 101 -31.20 2.39 -4.41
C LYS A 101 -31.34 0.95 -3.88
N HIS A 102 -32.33 0.21 -4.35
CA HIS A 102 -32.50 -1.21 -3.99
C HIS A 102 -31.32 -2.11 -4.39
N GLU A 103 -30.69 -1.90 -5.54
CA GLU A 103 -29.49 -2.66 -5.95
C GLU A 103 -28.28 -2.29 -5.09
N VAL A 104 -28.11 -1.00 -4.76
CA VAL A 104 -27.03 -0.52 -3.88
C VAL A 104 -27.20 -1.04 -2.45
N ASP A 105 -28.38 -0.90 -1.85
CA ASP A 105 -28.68 -1.35 -0.48
C ASP A 105 -28.51 -2.89 -0.36
N ALA A 106 -28.87 -3.65 -1.39
CA ALA A 106 -28.64 -5.09 -1.45
C ALA A 106 -27.15 -5.46 -1.54
N LEU A 107 -26.37 -4.77 -2.37
CA LEU A 107 -24.92 -4.98 -2.49
C LEU A 107 -24.17 -4.61 -1.19
N MET A 108 -24.60 -3.54 -0.52
CA MET A 108 -24.10 -3.14 0.81
C MET A 108 -24.40 -4.21 1.87
N SER A 109 -25.65 -4.67 1.94
CA SER A 109 -26.08 -5.74 2.86
C SER A 109 -25.32 -7.04 2.63
N MET A 110 -25.09 -7.41 1.36
CA MET A 110 -24.27 -8.56 0.99
C MET A 110 -22.81 -8.37 1.42
N ALA A 111 -22.20 -7.21 1.16
CA ALA A 111 -20.81 -6.94 1.53
C ALA A 111 -20.57 -7.12 3.04
N LYS A 112 -21.49 -6.63 3.89
CA LYS A 112 -21.48 -6.85 5.34
C LYS A 112 -21.44 -8.33 5.73
N VAL A 113 -22.36 -9.14 5.20
CA VAL A 113 -22.41 -10.59 5.47
C VAL A 113 -21.15 -11.30 4.96
N LYS A 114 -20.70 -10.97 3.75
CA LYS A 114 -19.56 -11.62 3.11
C LYS A 114 -18.21 -11.26 3.74
N LEU A 115 -18.01 -10.02 4.22
CA LEU A 115 -16.83 -9.63 4.98
C LEU A 115 -16.74 -10.36 6.32
N GLN A 116 -17.87 -10.51 7.03
CA GLN A 116 -17.93 -11.30 8.26
C GLN A 116 -17.55 -12.77 7.98
N GLN A 117 -18.17 -13.40 6.97
CA GLN A 117 -17.86 -14.79 6.56
C GLN A 117 -16.39 -15.02 6.15
N LEU A 118 -15.67 -14.03 5.61
CA LEU A 118 -14.24 -14.15 5.30
C LEU A 118 -13.33 -14.04 6.52
N ALA A 119 -13.71 -13.21 7.49
CA ALA A 119 -12.88 -12.81 8.63
C ALA A 119 -13.14 -13.62 9.92
N GLU A 120 -14.14 -14.49 9.95
CA GLU A 120 -14.42 -15.41 11.06
C GLU A 120 -13.23 -16.36 11.37
N HIS A 121 -13.12 -16.80 12.63
CA HIS A 121 -12.07 -17.73 13.04
C HIS A 121 -12.22 -19.08 12.33
N GLY A 122 -11.11 -19.65 11.86
CA GLY A 122 -11.11 -20.85 11.01
C GLY A 122 -11.62 -20.61 9.57
N ALA A 123 -12.04 -19.39 9.21
CA ALA A 123 -12.49 -19.06 7.86
C ALA A 123 -11.32 -18.98 6.87
N LEU A 124 -11.55 -18.40 5.69
CA LEU A 124 -10.56 -18.39 4.61
C LEU A 124 -9.31 -17.58 4.98
N LEU A 125 -9.48 -16.38 5.53
CA LEU A 125 -8.36 -15.48 5.79
C LEU A 125 -7.46 -16.00 6.92
N ASP A 126 -8.05 -16.49 7.99
CA ASP A 126 -7.35 -17.12 9.12
C ASP A 126 -6.52 -18.34 8.69
N ARG A 127 -7.13 -19.29 7.96
CA ARG A 127 -6.44 -20.50 7.48
C ARG A 127 -5.21 -20.23 6.63
N TYR A 128 -5.19 -19.15 5.86
CA TYR A 128 -4.05 -18.75 5.02
C TYR A 128 -3.15 -17.69 5.67
N GLY A 129 -3.50 -17.19 6.85
CA GLY A 129 -2.78 -16.11 7.53
C GLY A 129 -2.81 -14.79 6.74
N ALA A 130 -3.94 -14.50 6.10
CA ALA A 130 -4.20 -13.26 5.36
C ALA A 130 -4.92 -12.22 6.23
N SER A 131 -4.50 -10.96 6.14
CA SER A 131 -5.24 -9.81 6.73
C SER A 131 -6.14 -9.16 5.68
N VAL A 132 -7.32 -8.65 6.06
CA VAL A 132 -8.17 -7.86 5.15
C VAL A 132 -7.98 -6.36 5.36
N ARG A 133 -7.98 -5.61 4.27
CA ARG A 133 -8.04 -4.15 4.22
C ARG A 133 -9.17 -3.73 3.28
N VAL A 134 -9.84 -2.64 3.61
CA VAL A 134 -10.86 -2.05 2.74
C VAL A 134 -10.34 -0.70 2.25
N LEU A 135 -10.24 -0.58 0.92
CA LEU A 135 -9.66 0.59 0.24
C LEU A 135 -10.78 1.33 -0.49
N GLY A 136 -10.97 2.62 -0.21
CA GLY A 136 -12.08 3.40 -0.80
C GLY A 136 -12.53 4.56 0.07
N GLN A 137 -13.62 5.21 -0.35
CA GLN A 137 -14.31 6.25 0.43
C GLN A 137 -15.16 5.62 1.52
N ARG A 138 -14.67 5.64 2.76
CA ARG A 138 -15.37 5.07 3.93
C ARG A 138 -16.65 5.85 4.27
N GLU A 139 -16.69 7.11 3.86
CA GLU A 139 -17.77 8.09 4.06
C GLU A 139 -19.03 7.72 3.25
N LEU A 140 -18.87 6.96 2.17
CA LEU A 140 -19.97 6.45 1.34
C LEU A 140 -20.51 5.08 1.79
N ILE A 141 -19.90 4.45 2.80
CA ILE A 141 -20.33 3.16 3.34
C ILE A 141 -21.45 3.39 4.36
N SER A 142 -22.53 2.59 4.32
CA SER A 142 -23.56 2.69 5.35
C SER A 142 -22.98 2.33 6.74
N PRO A 143 -23.38 3.03 7.83
CA PRO A 143 -22.73 2.85 9.14
C PRO A 143 -22.69 1.40 9.64
N ASP A 144 -23.71 0.62 9.32
CA ASP A 144 -23.83 -0.79 9.72
C ASP A 144 -22.90 -1.75 8.93
N VAL A 145 -22.54 -1.38 7.70
CA VAL A 145 -21.53 -2.06 6.89
C VAL A 145 -20.13 -1.61 7.34
N LEU A 146 -19.96 -0.34 7.68
CA LEU A 146 -18.69 0.21 8.17
C LEU A 146 -18.24 -0.47 9.49
N MET A 147 -19.17 -0.69 10.42
CA MET A 147 -18.91 -1.50 11.62
C MET A 147 -18.44 -2.93 11.29
N ALA A 148 -18.98 -3.55 10.22
CA ALA A 148 -18.58 -4.89 9.80
C ALA A 148 -17.21 -4.90 9.10
N VAL A 149 -16.90 -3.85 8.32
CA VAL A 149 -15.57 -3.58 7.77
C VAL A 149 -14.54 -3.50 8.89
N ASP A 150 -14.76 -2.64 9.88
CA ASP A 150 -13.79 -2.39 10.95
C ASP A 150 -13.60 -3.63 11.84
N LYS A 151 -14.69 -4.36 12.10
CA LYS A 151 -14.61 -5.68 12.78
C LYS A 151 -13.77 -6.67 11.97
N ALA A 152 -13.97 -6.79 10.66
CA ALA A 152 -13.23 -7.74 9.82
C ALA A 152 -11.72 -7.39 9.72
N VAL A 153 -11.40 -6.10 9.58
CA VAL A 153 -10.01 -5.60 9.60
C VAL A 153 -9.37 -5.91 10.96
N ALA A 154 -10.03 -5.57 12.07
CA ALA A 154 -9.51 -5.82 13.41
C ALA A 154 -9.31 -7.32 13.71
N MET A 155 -10.28 -8.16 13.36
CA MET A 155 -10.19 -9.63 13.56
C MET A 155 -9.00 -10.24 12.84
N THR A 156 -8.64 -9.73 11.66
CA THR A 156 -7.55 -10.29 10.84
C THR A 156 -6.24 -9.50 10.93
N ALA A 157 -6.15 -8.42 11.72
CA ALA A 157 -4.97 -7.56 11.81
C ALA A 157 -3.68 -8.27 12.27
N HIS A 158 -3.83 -9.39 12.99
CA HIS A 158 -2.71 -10.23 13.44
C HIS A 158 -2.08 -11.06 12.31
N ASN A 159 -2.76 -11.22 11.18
CA ASN A 159 -2.31 -12.04 10.05
C ASN A 159 -1.28 -11.31 9.18
N LYS A 160 -0.09 -11.90 9.01
CA LYS A 160 1.07 -11.30 8.32
C LYS A 160 1.61 -12.10 7.12
N LYS A 161 0.98 -13.22 6.72
CA LYS A 161 1.48 -14.04 5.60
C LYS A 161 1.08 -13.48 4.23
N ALA A 162 -0.11 -12.90 4.16
CA ALA A 162 -0.69 -12.30 2.96
C ALA A 162 -1.69 -11.18 3.31
N VAL A 163 -2.19 -10.47 2.29
CA VAL A 163 -3.18 -9.39 2.39
C VAL A 163 -4.29 -9.60 1.37
N LEU A 164 -5.53 -9.29 1.74
CA LEU A 164 -6.69 -9.10 0.87
C LEU A 164 -7.09 -7.62 0.90
N ASN A 165 -6.88 -6.91 -0.19
CA ASN A 165 -7.39 -5.56 -0.38
C ASN A 165 -8.76 -5.62 -1.06
N VAL A 166 -9.79 -5.07 -0.42
CA VAL A 166 -11.15 -5.00 -0.94
C VAL A 166 -11.45 -3.56 -1.34
N CYS A 167 -11.47 -3.28 -2.64
CA CYS A 167 -11.76 -1.95 -3.17
C CYS A 167 -13.27 -1.67 -3.13
N PHE A 168 -13.70 -0.87 -2.15
CA PHE A 168 -15.10 -0.69 -1.76
C PHE A 168 -15.30 0.57 -0.88
N PRO A 169 -16.14 1.53 -1.30
CA PRO A 169 -16.38 2.01 -2.66
C PRO A 169 -15.13 2.73 -3.20
N TYR A 170 -14.68 2.33 -4.39
CA TYR A 170 -13.38 2.76 -4.92
C TYR A 170 -13.45 3.27 -6.36
N THR A 171 -12.63 4.25 -6.70
CA THR A 171 -12.11 4.50 -8.07
C THR A 171 -10.66 4.97 -7.97
N SER A 172 -9.86 4.67 -8.99
CA SER A 172 -8.44 4.99 -8.98
C SER A 172 -8.18 6.50 -9.13
N ARG A 173 -8.98 7.20 -9.94
CA ARG A 173 -8.93 8.68 -9.99
C ARG A 173 -9.14 9.31 -8.62
N HIS A 174 -10.07 8.80 -7.81
CA HIS A 174 -10.28 9.31 -6.46
C HIS A 174 -9.10 8.98 -5.53
N GLU A 175 -8.54 7.78 -5.62
CA GLU A 175 -7.32 7.41 -4.88
C GLU A 175 -6.17 8.38 -5.21
N ILE A 176 -5.93 8.64 -6.50
CA ILE A 176 -4.90 9.58 -6.97
C ILE A 176 -5.16 10.99 -6.45
N THR A 177 -6.41 11.49 -6.53
CA THR A 177 -6.77 12.80 -5.96
C THR A 177 -6.52 12.85 -4.45
N THR A 178 -6.84 11.78 -3.71
CA THR A 178 -6.57 11.68 -2.26
C THR A 178 -5.07 11.68 -1.97
N ALA A 179 -4.27 10.97 -2.75
CA ALA A 179 -2.82 10.93 -2.59
C ALA A 179 -2.17 12.30 -2.86
N VAL A 180 -2.63 13.02 -3.89
CA VAL A 180 -2.23 14.41 -4.14
C VAL A 180 -2.66 15.34 -3.00
N MET A 181 -3.88 15.22 -2.48
CA MET A 181 -4.36 16.02 -1.34
C MET A 181 -3.50 15.81 -0.09
N LYS A 182 -3.17 14.56 0.27
CA LYS A 182 -2.24 14.24 1.38
C LYS A 182 -0.84 14.77 1.16
N THR A 183 -0.36 14.75 -0.09
CA THR A 183 0.95 15.33 -0.44
C THR A 183 0.91 16.84 -0.21
N VAL A 184 -0.11 17.54 -0.72
CA VAL A 184 -0.29 18.98 -0.49
C VAL A 184 -0.42 19.30 1.00
N GLU A 185 -1.19 18.52 1.77
CA GLU A 185 -1.32 18.67 3.22
C GLU A 185 0.07 18.55 3.90
N THR A 186 0.80 17.47 3.62
CA THR A 186 2.14 17.23 4.19
C THR A 186 3.10 18.39 3.89
N TYR A 187 3.15 18.85 2.64
CA TYR A 187 4.02 19.94 2.21
C TYR A 187 3.57 21.33 2.72
N SER A 188 2.28 21.49 3.01
CA SER A 188 1.70 22.70 3.62
C SER A 188 1.77 22.70 5.15
N THR A 189 2.25 21.63 5.79
CA THR A 189 2.48 21.59 7.25
C THR A 189 3.91 22.03 7.60
N PRO A 190 4.10 22.91 8.60
CA PRO A 190 5.43 23.28 9.06
C PRO A 190 6.21 22.10 9.65
N ILE A 191 7.50 22.01 9.32
CA ILE A 191 8.40 20.91 9.72
C ILE A 191 8.55 20.78 11.25
N HIS A 192 8.21 21.82 12.03
CA HIS A 192 8.19 21.78 13.50
C HIS A 192 7.32 20.67 14.11
N ASN A 193 6.36 20.12 13.37
CA ASN A 193 5.50 19.02 13.84
C ASN A 193 6.07 17.61 13.59
N LEU A 194 7.18 17.48 12.85
CA LEU A 194 7.85 16.19 12.59
C LEU A 194 8.96 15.95 13.63
N THR A 195 8.58 15.36 14.76
CA THR A 195 9.43 14.80 15.83
C THR A 195 10.93 15.09 15.74
N THR A 196 11.37 16.22 16.30
CA THR A 196 12.68 16.20 16.97
C THR A 196 12.54 15.35 18.23
N PRO A 197 13.48 14.43 18.53
CA PRO A 197 13.57 13.87 19.86
C PRO A 197 13.76 15.06 20.82
N SER A 198 12.95 15.14 21.86
CA SER A 198 13.02 16.21 22.85
C SER A 198 14.48 16.49 23.21
N LYS A 199 14.98 17.68 22.85
CA LYS A 199 16.20 18.22 23.45
C LYS A 199 15.89 18.28 24.95
N ARG A 200 16.41 17.31 25.70
CA ARG A 200 16.20 17.20 27.14
C ARG A 200 16.48 18.57 27.73
N THR A 201 15.48 19.16 28.39
CA THR A 201 15.68 20.37 29.17
C THR A 201 16.81 20.10 30.15
N PHE A 202 17.89 20.86 30.00
CA PHE A 202 19.13 20.65 30.74
C PHE A 202 18.87 21.01 32.20
N SER A 203 18.68 20.01 33.06
CA SER A 203 18.42 20.27 34.47
C SER A 203 19.74 20.59 35.17
N GLU A 204 19.92 21.85 35.55
CA GLU A 204 21.11 22.32 36.29
C GLU A 204 21.41 21.46 37.53
N SER A 205 20.37 20.92 38.18
CA SER A 205 20.47 20.03 39.35
C SER A 205 21.41 18.84 39.14
N HIS A 206 21.52 18.29 37.92
CA HIS A 206 22.44 17.20 37.61
C HIS A 206 23.91 17.65 37.58
N ILE A 207 24.17 18.89 37.16
CA ILE A 207 25.52 19.51 37.19
C ILE A 207 25.88 19.82 38.64
N THR A 208 24.97 20.44 39.39
CA THR A 208 25.21 20.81 40.79
C THR A 208 25.48 19.57 41.65
N GLN A 209 24.81 18.44 41.39
CA GLN A 209 25.14 17.16 42.03
C GLN A 209 26.49 16.60 41.60
N HIS A 210 26.89 16.70 40.33
CA HIS A 210 28.20 16.20 39.88
C HIS A 210 29.37 17.03 40.43
N ILE A 211 29.28 18.37 40.38
CA ILE A 211 30.29 19.27 40.95
C ILE A 211 30.41 19.04 42.46
N ARG A 212 29.27 18.97 43.17
CA ARG A 212 29.27 18.70 44.62
C ARG A 212 29.81 17.32 44.98
N LYS A 213 29.68 16.33 44.08
CA LYS A 213 30.26 15.00 44.27
C LYS A 213 31.78 15.01 44.07
N GLN A 214 32.29 15.68 43.03
CA GLN A 214 33.75 15.83 42.85
C GLN A 214 34.40 16.59 44.01
N MET A 215 33.79 17.68 44.48
CA MET A 215 34.29 18.40 45.67
C MET A 215 34.22 17.61 46.98
N LEU A 216 33.48 16.50 47.03
CA LEU A 216 33.47 15.56 48.17
C LEU A 216 34.44 14.38 47.98
N GLU A 217 34.98 14.19 46.77
CA GLU A 217 35.97 13.15 46.46
C GLU A 217 37.41 13.70 46.49
N GLU A 218 37.61 15.01 46.31
CA GLU A 218 38.92 15.69 46.38
C GLU A 218 39.42 15.99 47.82
N ASP A 219 38.56 15.92 48.86
CA ASP A 219 38.93 16.18 50.26
C ASP A 219 39.65 14.99 50.96
N THR A 220 39.98 13.92 50.22
CA THR A 220 40.67 12.73 50.74
C THR A 220 41.90 12.30 49.94
N GLU A 221 42.83 13.22 49.65
CA GLU A 221 44.27 12.92 49.58
C GLU A 221 45.09 14.24 49.63
N GLY A 222 46.07 14.32 50.54
CA GLY A 222 46.81 15.58 50.80
C GLY A 222 48.20 15.63 50.19
N GLY A 223 48.64 16.82 49.74
CA GLY A 223 50.01 17.07 49.28
C GLY A 223 50.23 18.50 48.79
N ALA A 224 51.23 19.19 49.35
CA ALA A 224 51.53 20.61 49.10
C ALA A 224 52.05 20.94 47.69
N GLU A 225 51.76 22.15 47.17
CA GLU A 225 52.75 23.24 46.90
C GLU A 225 52.11 24.48 46.20
N LEU A 226 52.78 25.65 46.33
CA LEU A 226 52.54 26.93 45.63
C LEU A 226 53.55 27.06 44.44
N PRO A 227 53.48 28.00 43.45
CA PRO A 227 53.02 29.40 43.59
C PRO A 227 52.44 30.17 42.34
N GLU A 228 52.09 31.45 42.60
CA GLU A 228 52.24 32.67 41.75
C GLU A 228 51.53 32.91 40.39
N SER A 229 50.55 33.83 40.46
CA SER A 229 50.37 35.09 39.67
C SER A 229 50.90 35.26 38.23
N ARG A 230 50.09 35.91 37.36
CA ARG A 230 50.31 37.32 36.91
C ARG A 230 49.19 37.90 36.04
N SER A 231 49.09 39.24 36.09
CA SER A 231 48.13 40.12 35.42
C SER A 231 48.82 41.03 34.39
N ALA A 232 48.13 41.48 33.32
CA ALA A 232 48.41 42.76 32.65
C ALA A 232 47.34 43.20 31.62
N SER A 233 47.00 44.49 31.63
CA SER A 233 46.43 45.27 30.51
C SER A 233 47.37 46.46 30.23
N PRO A 234 47.44 47.00 29.00
CA PRO A 234 47.11 48.42 28.74
C PRO A 234 46.52 48.64 27.30
N SER A 235 45.85 49.73 26.87
CA SER A 235 45.96 51.20 27.06
C SER A 235 47.15 51.84 26.31
N SER A 236 47.05 52.93 25.52
CA SER A 236 45.93 53.71 24.93
C SER A 236 46.49 54.74 23.91
N LYS A 237 45.65 55.48 23.16
CA LYS A 237 45.78 56.93 22.74
C LYS A 237 45.24 57.34 21.34
N GLU A 238 44.56 58.49 21.32
CA GLU A 238 44.36 59.48 20.24
C GLU A 238 45.54 60.51 20.22
N PRO A 239 45.81 61.36 19.17
CA PRO A 239 45.00 62.57 18.88
C PRO A 239 45.02 63.25 17.46
N THR A 240 43.99 64.08 17.20
CA THR A 240 43.96 65.40 16.48
C THR A 240 44.51 65.62 15.06
N GLY A 241 43.74 66.36 14.23
CA GLY A 241 44.24 67.17 13.09
C GLY A 241 43.14 67.53 12.06
N ALA A 242 43.09 68.76 11.55
CA ALA A 242 42.04 69.25 10.65
C ALA A 242 42.60 69.85 9.33
N ASP A 243 41.81 69.75 8.25
CA ASP A 243 41.42 70.81 7.27
C ASP A 243 41.23 70.35 5.81
N ASP A 244 40.20 70.96 5.20
CA ASP A 244 39.94 71.28 3.78
C ASP A 244 40.17 70.29 2.61
N GLY A 245 39.12 70.16 1.78
CA GLY A 245 39.25 69.67 0.39
C GLY A 245 37.95 69.22 -0.29
N ARG A 246 37.41 70.02 -1.21
CA ARG A 246 36.27 69.62 -2.06
C ARG A 246 36.64 68.47 -3.01
N SER A 247 35.81 67.42 -3.12
CA SER A 247 35.01 67.15 -4.35
C SER A 247 34.31 65.79 -4.38
N SER A 248 33.10 65.83 -4.94
CA SER A 248 32.24 64.74 -5.42
C SER A 248 32.89 63.39 -5.76
N SER A 249 32.40 62.31 -5.15
CA SER A 249 32.02 61.09 -5.89
C SER A 249 31.07 60.21 -5.05
N THR A 250 29.94 59.84 -5.62
CA THR A 250 28.94 58.94 -5.02
C THR A 250 29.43 57.50 -5.02
N SER A 251 29.72 56.97 -3.83
CA SER A 251 29.89 55.52 -3.59
C SER A 251 29.51 55.17 -2.15
N THR A 252 28.23 55.24 -1.82
CA THR A 252 27.70 54.65 -0.59
C THR A 252 27.75 53.12 -0.70
N VAL A 253 28.90 52.57 -0.31
CA VAL A 253 29.02 51.19 0.14
C VAL A 253 28.01 51.00 1.27
N ILE A 254 26.95 50.22 1.03
CA ILE A 254 25.99 49.89 2.08
C ILE A 254 26.67 48.88 3.01
N ASN A 255 26.83 49.32 4.26
CA ASN A 255 27.42 48.56 5.34
C ASN A 255 26.50 47.38 5.70
N PRO A 256 26.96 46.10 5.67
CA PRO A 256 26.16 44.95 6.04
C PRO A 256 26.06 44.84 7.58
N SER A 257 25.32 45.77 8.18
CA SER A 257 25.06 45.79 9.62
C SER A 257 23.69 46.37 9.96
N GLU A 258 22.70 46.15 9.10
CA GLU A 258 21.32 46.05 9.54
C GLU A 258 21.08 44.62 10.01
N LYS A 259 20.45 44.48 11.18
CA LYS A 259 20.07 43.18 11.71
C LYS A 259 18.89 42.69 10.87
N ASP A 260 19.13 41.72 9.99
CA ASP A 260 18.07 40.82 9.60
C ASP A 260 17.61 40.10 10.87
N ASP A 261 16.50 40.58 11.44
CA ASP A 261 15.72 39.80 12.39
C ASP A 261 15.38 38.50 11.68
N VAL A 262 16.02 37.41 12.10
CA VAL A 262 15.76 36.06 11.58
C VAL A 262 14.31 35.74 11.93
N GLN A 263 13.42 36.04 10.98
CA GLN A 263 12.06 35.55 10.97
C GLN A 263 12.15 34.03 10.87
N ASN A 264 12.13 33.37 12.03
CA ASN A 264 11.81 31.95 12.17
C ASN A 264 10.33 31.75 11.82
N GLY A 265 9.98 32.08 10.58
CA GLY A 265 8.74 31.67 9.97
C GLY A 265 8.74 30.15 9.81
N PRO A 266 7.54 29.54 9.71
CA PRO A 266 7.43 28.10 9.54
C PRO A 266 8.22 27.63 8.32
N THR A 267 9.15 26.70 8.53
CA THR A 267 9.85 26.02 7.42
C THR A 267 8.95 24.93 6.84
N PHE A 268 8.79 24.91 5.52
CA PHE A 268 8.00 23.94 4.78
C PHE A 268 8.90 23.03 3.92
N LEU A 269 8.33 21.95 3.39
CA LEU A 269 9.02 21.10 2.41
C LEU A 269 9.04 21.79 1.03
N ASP A 270 10.15 21.64 0.31
CA ASP A 270 10.32 22.19 -1.04
C ASP A 270 9.41 21.48 -2.07
N PRO A 271 8.41 22.15 -2.69
CA PRO A 271 7.50 21.52 -3.65
C PRO A 271 8.18 20.84 -4.85
N GLU A 272 9.37 21.31 -5.27
CA GLU A 272 10.12 20.72 -6.38
C GLU A 272 10.68 19.32 -6.04
N SER A 273 10.66 18.91 -4.76
CA SER A 273 11.00 17.56 -4.32
C SER A 273 9.88 16.51 -4.53
N ILE A 274 8.67 16.93 -4.93
CA ILE A 274 7.55 16.01 -5.14
C ILE A 274 7.83 15.11 -6.34
N SER A 275 7.88 13.80 -6.10
CA SER A 275 8.18 12.78 -7.10
C SER A 275 7.03 11.80 -7.30
N ALA A 276 7.14 10.94 -8.33
CA ALA A 276 6.22 9.81 -8.48
C ALA A 276 6.24 8.88 -7.26
N GLN A 277 7.39 8.72 -6.59
CA GLN A 277 7.48 7.95 -5.34
C GLN A 277 6.69 8.64 -4.21
N THR A 278 6.79 9.97 -4.09
CA THR A 278 6.02 10.76 -3.10
C THR A 278 4.51 10.56 -3.25
N LEU A 279 4.02 10.46 -4.49
CA LEU A 279 2.60 10.13 -4.75
C LEU A 279 2.29 8.67 -4.46
N ASN A 280 3.17 7.74 -4.84
CA ASN A 280 3.03 6.31 -4.58
C ASN A 280 2.91 6.00 -3.08
N ASP A 281 3.75 6.63 -2.26
CA ASP A 281 3.77 6.48 -0.80
C ASP A 281 2.48 7.01 -0.13
N ASN A 282 1.72 7.87 -0.83
CA ASN A 282 0.45 8.42 -0.38
C ASN A 282 -0.79 7.65 -0.90
N MET A 283 -0.61 6.69 -1.82
CA MET A 283 -1.69 5.80 -2.32
C MET A 283 -2.19 4.87 -1.20
N MET A 284 -3.39 4.29 -1.37
CA MET A 284 -3.97 3.36 -0.38
C MET A 284 -3.24 2.01 -0.32
N THR A 285 -2.39 1.73 -1.32
CA THR A 285 -1.60 0.50 -1.48
C THR A 285 -0.09 0.72 -1.36
N ALA A 286 0.38 1.82 -0.76
CA ALA A 286 1.80 2.18 -0.66
C ALA A 286 2.71 1.08 -0.07
N ASP A 287 2.19 0.27 0.85
CA ASP A 287 2.89 -0.82 1.53
C ASP A 287 2.75 -2.20 0.83
N ALA A 288 2.03 -2.25 -0.30
CA ALA A 288 1.92 -3.46 -1.13
C ALA A 288 3.07 -3.52 -2.17
N PRO A 289 3.52 -4.72 -2.57
CA PRO A 289 4.41 -4.85 -3.71
C PRO A 289 3.73 -4.36 -5.01
N PRO A 290 4.51 -3.99 -6.05
CA PRO A 290 3.98 -3.57 -7.35
C PRO A 290 2.98 -4.57 -7.93
N LEU A 291 1.99 -4.09 -8.69
CA LEU A 291 0.95 -4.94 -9.25
C LEU A 291 1.49 -5.75 -10.43
N ASP A 292 1.63 -7.06 -10.27
CA ASP A 292 2.20 -7.95 -11.29
C ASP A 292 1.19 -8.36 -12.37
N LEU A 293 -0.08 -8.54 -11.98
CA LEU A 293 -1.13 -9.15 -12.80
C LEU A 293 -2.50 -8.58 -12.46
N LEU A 294 -3.21 -8.05 -13.45
CA LEU A 294 -4.61 -7.59 -13.35
C LEU A 294 -5.49 -8.44 -14.27
N VAL A 295 -6.42 -9.19 -13.69
CA VAL A 295 -7.36 -10.05 -14.43
C VAL A 295 -8.77 -9.46 -14.41
N ARG A 296 -9.42 -9.41 -15.56
CA ARG A 296 -10.83 -9.00 -15.69
C ARG A 296 -11.66 -10.04 -16.42
N THR A 297 -12.80 -10.42 -15.85
CA THR A 297 -13.76 -11.36 -16.46
C THR A 297 -14.82 -10.65 -17.33
N SER A 298 -15.72 -11.45 -17.93
CA SER A 298 -16.88 -11.10 -18.75
C SER A 298 -16.62 -10.62 -20.19
N GLY A 299 -15.39 -10.71 -20.68
CA GLY A 299 -15.01 -10.33 -22.05
C GLY A 299 -15.06 -8.83 -22.31
N VAL A 300 -14.88 -8.01 -21.27
CA VAL A 300 -14.95 -6.54 -21.35
C VAL A 300 -13.54 -5.96 -21.24
N GLU A 301 -13.05 -5.35 -22.32
CA GLU A 301 -11.68 -4.86 -22.46
C GLU A 301 -11.55 -3.39 -22.02
N ARG A 302 -11.57 -3.16 -20.70
CA ARG A 302 -11.28 -1.85 -20.06
C ARG A 302 -10.95 -2.03 -18.59
N LEU A 303 -10.26 -1.07 -17.96
CA LEU A 303 -9.98 -1.12 -16.52
C LEU A 303 -11.15 -0.63 -15.64
N SER A 304 -12.04 0.23 -16.15
CA SER A 304 -13.17 0.81 -15.38
C SER A 304 -12.74 1.55 -14.10
N ASP A 305 -11.71 2.40 -14.23
CA ASP A 305 -11.18 3.25 -13.15
C ASP A 305 -10.72 2.43 -11.92
N PHE A 306 -9.99 1.35 -12.19
CA PHE A 306 -9.47 0.42 -11.21
C PHE A 306 -7.94 0.35 -11.28
N MET A 307 -7.26 0.59 -10.15
CA MET A 307 -5.81 0.43 -10.00
C MET A 307 -4.97 1.09 -11.11
N LEU A 308 -5.40 2.24 -11.63
CA LEU A 308 -4.78 2.88 -12.81
C LEU A 308 -3.33 3.33 -12.53
N TRP A 309 -3.06 3.83 -11.33
CA TRP A 309 -1.71 4.19 -10.91
C TRP A 309 -0.82 2.96 -10.75
N GLN A 310 -1.35 1.89 -10.16
CA GLN A 310 -0.60 0.68 -9.86
C GLN A 310 -0.38 -0.20 -11.11
N ALA A 311 -1.23 -0.08 -12.13
CA ALA A 311 -1.24 -0.90 -13.34
C ALA A 311 -0.47 -0.29 -14.53
N HIS A 312 0.42 0.68 -14.30
CA HIS A 312 0.95 1.55 -15.36
C HIS A 312 2.19 1.03 -16.09
N GLU A 313 3.14 0.41 -15.39
CA GLU A 313 4.46 0.02 -15.94
C GLU A 313 4.59 -1.48 -16.23
N ASN A 314 4.72 -2.30 -15.19
CA ASN A 314 5.17 -3.70 -15.29
C ASN A 314 4.03 -4.72 -15.08
N THR A 315 2.78 -4.27 -15.16
CA THR A 315 1.59 -5.08 -14.91
C THR A 315 1.12 -5.82 -16.15
N SER A 316 1.00 -7.14 -16.08
CA SER A 316 0.31 -7.92 -17.11
C SER A 316 -1.21 -7.75 -16.96
N ILE A 317 -1.90 -7.31 -18.01
CA ILE A 317 -3.36 -7.07 -18.00
C ILE A 317 -4.05 -8.13 -18.87
N VAL A 318 -4.95 -8.91 -18.28
CA VAL A 318 -5.56 -10.08 -18.93
C VAL A 318 -7.09 -10.01 -18.89
N PHE A 319 -7.71 -10.03 -20.07
CA PHE A 319 -9.16 -10.03 -20.26
C PHE A 319 -9.68 -11.43 -20.59
N LEU A 320 -10.56 -11.97 -19.75
CA LEU A 320 -11.13 -13.30 -19.90
C LEU A 320 -12.62 -13.22 -20.28
N LYS A 321 -13.04 -14.09 -21.21
CA LYS A 321 -14.43 -14.12 -21.74
C LYS A 321 -15.44 -14.75 -20.77
N CYS A 322 -15.01 -15.65 -19.88
CA CYS A 322 -15.86 -16.28 -18.87
C CYS A 322 -16.46 -15.26 -17.89
N LEU A 323 -17.63 -15.56 -17.32
CA LEU A 323 -18.27 -14.74 -16.31
C LEU A 323 -17.66 -15.03 -14.92
N TRP A 324 -17.65 -14.08 -14.00
CA TRP A 324 -17.01 -14.27 -12.69
C TRP A 324 -17.52 -15.49 -11.88
N PRO A 325 -18.82 -15.83 -11.86
CA PRO A 325 -19.28 -17.06 -11.19
C PRO A 325 -18.79 -18.37 -11.83
N GLU A 326 -18.33 -18.33 -13.08
CA GLU A 326 -17.75 -19.46 -13.83
C GLU A 326 -16.22 -19.56 -13.66
N PHE A 327 -15.58 -18.53 -13.08
CA PHE A 327 -14.13 -18.43 -12.98
C PHE A 327 -13.59 -19.27 -11.82
N ASP A 328 -12.72 -20.23 -12.15
CA ASP A 328 -12.06 -21.15 -11.22
C ASP A 328 -10.57 -21.36 -11.58
N LEU A 329 -9.96 -22.38 -10.98
CA LEU A 329 -8.55 -22.75 -11.20
C LEU A 329 -8.23 -23.00 -12.69
N TRP A 330 -9.12 -23.59 -13.47
CA TRP A 330 -8.85 -23.98 -14.85
C TRP A 330 -8.76 -22.80 -15.81
N GLN A 331 -9.41 -21.67 -15.50
CA GLN A 331 -9.20 -20.42 -16.24
C GLN A 331 -8.07 -19.57 -15.64
N LEU A 332 -7.79 -19.66 -14.34
CA LEU A 332 -6.65 -18.95 -13.72
C LEU A 332 -5.28 -19.58 -14.07
N LEU A 333 -5.21 -20.91 -14.18
CA LEU A 333 -3.98 -21.64 -14.46
C LEU A 333 -3.28 -21.21 -15.75
N PRO A 334 -3.94 -21.14 -16.93
CA PRO A 334 -3.26 -20.68 -18.15
C PRO A 334 -2.77 -19.24 -18.03
N VAL A 335 -3.49 -18.37 -17.31
CA VAL A 335 -3.06 -16.97 -17.05
C VAL A 335 -1.78 -16.94 -16.21
N LEU A 336 -1.69 -17.76 -15.16
CA LEU A 336 -0.48 -17.83 -14.33
C LEU A 336 0.70 -18.44 -15.10
N VAL A 337 0.47 -19.49 -15.91
CA VAL A 337 1.52 -20.11 -16.75
C VAL A 337 2.03 -19.13 -17.83
N GLU A 338 1.13 -18.38 -18.48
CA GLU A 338 1.51 -17.37 -19.45
C GLU A 338 2.32 -16.24 -18.81
N TRP A 339 1.87 -15.73 -17.66
CA TRP A 339 2.62 -14.73 -16.88
C TRP A 339 4.01 -15.26 -16.49
N GLN A 340 4.11 -16.51 -16.00
CA GLN A 340 5.39 -17.14 -15.68
C GLN A 340 6.35 -17.21 -16.87
N TRP A 341 5.82 -17.52 -18.04
CA TRP A 341 6.61 -17.58 -19.27
C TRP A 341 7.07 -16.19 -19.74
N GLN A 342 6.21 -15.19 -19.65
CA GLN A 342 6.55 -13.78 -19.93
C GLN A 342 7.66 -13.29 -18.99
N GLN A 343 7.57 -13.55 -17.68
CA GLN A 343 8.60 -13.16 -16.71
C GLN A 343 9.95 -13.82 -17.00
N LYS A 344 9.96 -15.12 -17.33
CA LYS A 344 11.20 -15.80 -17.73
C LYS A 344 11.85 -15.14 -18.95
N LYS A 345 11.06 -14.79 -19.97
CA LYS A 345 11.56 -14.10 -21.18
C LYS A 345 12.17 -12.73 -20.86
N LEU A 346 11.53 -11.94 -20.00
CA LEU A 346 12.05 -10.63 -19.56
C LEU A 346 13.38 -10.78 -18.80
N GLN A 347 13.51 -11.79 -17.93
CA GLN A 347 14.75 -12.07 -17.22
C GLN A 347 15.89 -12.47 -18.18
N GLU A 348 15.61 -13.33 -19.18
CA GLU A 348 16.58 -13.69 -20.22
C GLU A 348 17.03 -12.47 -21.05
N GLU A 349 16.11 -11.55 -21.37
CA GLU A 349 16.42 -10.33 -22.12
C GLU A 349 17.27 -9.35 -21.32
N GLN A 350 16.93 -9.10 -20.05
CA GLN A 350 17.72 -8.28 -19.13
C GLN A 350 19.14 -8.84 -18.94
N GLN A 351 19.28 -10.17 -18.84
CA GLN A 351 20.60 -10.82 -18.76
C GLN A 351 21.42 -10.63 -20.04
N ARG A 352 20.80 -10.71 -21.22
CA ARG A 352 21.48 -10.47 -22.52
C ARG A 352 21.96 -9.02 -22.66
N VAL A 353 21.13 -8.05 -22.27
CA VAL A 353 21.51 -6.62 -22.29
C VAL A 353 22.68 -6.37 -21.34
N ARG A 354 22.59 -6.84 -20.09
CA ARG A 354 23.66 -6.71 -19.08
C ARG A 354 24.94 -7.47 -19.47
N GLY A 355 24.83 -8.52 -20.27
CA GLY A 355 25.97 -9.24 -20.85
C GLY A 355 26.70 -8.44 -21.93
N ARG A 356 25.97 -7.69 -22.77
CA ARG A 356 26.58 -6.82 -23.80
C ARG A 356 27.31 -5.62 -23.18
N SER A 357 26.68 -4.92 -22.24
CA SER A 357 27.27 -3.77 -21.52
C SER A 357 28.40 -4.11 -20.55
N LYS A 358 28.96 -5.32 -20.62
CA LYS A 358 30.17 -5.77 -19.91
C LYS A 358 31.30 -6.18 -20.87
N VAL A 359 31.04 -6.18 -22.17
CA VAL A 359 31.98 -6.55 -23.24
C VAL A 359 32.40 -5.31 -24.06
N GLU A 360 31.58 -4.26 -24.01
CA GLU A 360 31.95 -2.86 -24.28
C GLU A 360 32.58 -2.22 -23.02
#